data_AF-A0A9E1SHC5-F1
#
_entry.id   AF-A0A9E1SHC5-F1
#
_cell.length_a   1.000
_cell.length_b   1.000
_cell.length_c   1.000
_cell.angle_alpha   90.00
_cell.angle_beta   90.00
_cell.angle_gamma   90.00
#
_symmetry.space_group_name_H-M   'P 1'
#
loop_
_entity.id
_entity.type
_entity.pdbx_description
1 polymer ?
#
loop_
_entity_poly.entity_id
_entity_poly.type
_entity_poly.pdbx_seq_one_letter_code
_entity_poly.pdbx_strand_id
1 'polypeptide(L)'
;MKLFGLIFTLCLITNFYSAQNSLNVNVIFQWDDPTIPAEPFYNLNYNEVWGVAINDREYAIIGSSVGTHIFDVTDPANSTEVEFIPGASGQVIHRDYHDYQGYLYIVCDEGPGTLQIADLSSLPDSATVVYDSDSLFSRTHNIFIDSLNGLLYNTNGGVYSLEDPENPIEISNVNTGSLFDHGHDLYVRNDTAYWHTGPTGLFVFDYSLDQTNPTMLGSLSLGEYNHSGWLNNEGNIYVFAEETFNTDVQICDVSDFSNITILSSVNSGGGANSIPHNLIIKDEYLFISYYHDGLYIFDISNPNDPLLVGFYDTEPGPSIPYSWHGAWGVYPNLPSGNVLVSDTRHGLFILDVSEATNSISDLSPQHTKSLVKIVDVMGREINDKPNTLLIKLYSDGSKQK
;
A
#
# COMPACT_ATOMS: atom_id res chain seq x y z
N MET A 1 -3.49 -72.27 -32.93
CA MET A 1 -4.46 -71.16 -32.89
C MET A 1 -3.96 -70.18 -31.83
N LYS A 2 -3.46 -69.00 -32.24
CA LYS A 2 -2.71 -68.08 -31.37
C LYS A 2 -3.67 -67.31 -30.46
N LEU A 3 -3.38 -67.27 -29.17
CA LEU A 3 -4.12 -66.51 -28.15
C LEU A 3 -3.60 -65.07 -28.15
N PHE A 4 -4.45 -64.10 -28.48
CA PHE A 4 -4.14 -62.66 -28.35
C PHE A 4 -4.43 -62.23 -26.90
N GLY A 5 -3.38 -61.84 -26.17
CA GLY A 5 -3.50 -61.14 -24.89
C GLY A 5 -3.61 -59.64 -25.13
N LEU A 6 -4.72 -59.04 -24.74
CA LEU A 6 -4.96 -57.61 -24.78
C LEU A 6 -4.34 -56.98 -23.52
N ILE A 7 -3.27 -56.20 -23.67
CA ILE A 7 -2.68 -55.41 -22.58
C ILE A 7 -3.44 -54.09 -22.51
N PHE A 8 -4.19 -53.89 -21.41
CA PHE A 8 -4.77 -52.58 -21.07
C PHE A 8 -3.67 -51.74 -20.42
N THR A 9 -3.15 -50.76 -21.15
CA THR A 9 -2.27 -49.73 -20.57
C THR A 9 -3.15 -48.72 -19.87
N LEU A 10 -3.10 -48.71 -18.53
CA LEU A 10 -3.76 -47.70 -17.69
C LEU A 10 -2.96 -46.39 -17.83
N CYS A 11 -3.43 -45.46 -18.65
CA CYS A 11 -2.90 -44.09 -18.65
C CYS A 11 -3.30 -43.41 -17.33
N LEU A 12 -2.36 -43.32 -16.39
CA LEU A 12 -2.46 -42.41 -15.26
C LEU A 12 -2.37 -40.98 -15.80
N ILE A 13 -3.50 -40.30 -15.87
CA ILE A 13 -3.55 -38.85 -16.04
C ILE A 13 -3.11 -38.27 -14.70
N THR A 14 -1.85 -37.83 -14.61
CA THR A 14 -1.38 -37.02 -13.49
C THR A 14 -1.97 -35.63 -13.67
N ASN A 15 -3.04 -35.32 -12.92
CA ASN A 15 -3.40 -33.93 -12.70
C ASN A 15 -2.25 -33.30 -11.92
N PHE A 16 -1.48 -32.43 -12.55
CA PHE A 16 -0.59 -31.52 -11.84
C PHE A 16 -1.50 -30.56 -11.09
N TYR A 17 -1.72 -30.81 -9.80
CA TYR A 17 -2.22 -29.79 -8.90
C TYR A 17 -1.08 -28.78 -8.74
N SER A 18 -1.25 -27.56 -9.23
CA SER A 18 -0.40 -26.44 -8.81
C SER A 18 -0.70 -26.23 -7.33
N ALA A 19 0.23 -26.64 -6.46
CA ALA A 19 0.13 -26.35 -5.05
C ALA A 19 0.55 -24.89 -4.85
N GLN A 20 -0.24 -24.12 -4.10
CA GLN A 20 0.15 -22.79 -3.66
C GLN A 20 1.44 -22.90 -2.84
N ASN A 21 2.46 -22.15 -3.20
CA ASN A 21 3.76 -22.22 -2.54
C ASN A 21 3.83 -21.18 -1.40
N SER A 22 4.48 -21.54 -0.29
CA SER A 22 4.64 -20.64 0.84
C SER A 22 5.85 -21.01 1.70
N LEU A 23 6.32 -20.03 2.46
CA LEU A 23 7.33 -20.16 3.52
C LEU A 23 6.90 -19.28 4.69
N ASN A 24 6.71 -19.87 5.87
CA ASN A 24 6.40 -19.16 7.13
C ASN A 24 5.19 -18.19 7.08
N VAL A 25 4.34 -18.36 6.08
CA VAL A 25 3.13 -17.54 5.88
C VAL A 25 1.98 -18.48 5.58
N ASN A 26 0.86 -18.29 6.28
CA ASN A 26 -0.35 -19.08 6.12
C ASN A 26 -1.52 -18.19 5.69
N VAL A 27 -2.33 -18.66 4.75
CA VAL A 27 -3.61 -18.00 4.44
C VAL A 27 -4.64 -18.30 5.53
N ILE A 28 -5.26 -17.26 6.05
CA ILE A 28 -6.37 -17.35 7.00
C ILE A 28 -7.70 -17.32 6.25
N PHE A 29 -7.83 -16.41 5.30
CA PHE A 29 -9.04 -16.16 4.54
C PHE A 29 -8.71 -15.64 3.14
N GLN A 30 -9.57 -16.01 2.19
CA GLN A 30 -9.54 -15.50 0.82
C GLN A 30 -10.97 -15.18 0.37
N TRP A 31 -11.14 -14.03 -0.27
CA TRP A 31 -12.37 -13.66 -0.95
C TRP A 31 -12.11 -13.34 -2.42
N ASP A 32 -12.96 -13.89 -3.28
CA ASP A 32 -13.04 -13.60 -4.71
C ASP A 32 -14.52 -13.74 -5.14
N ASP A 33 -15.07 -12.70 -5.77
CA ASP A 33 -16.41 -12.68 -6.33
C ASP A 33 -16.38 -12.81 -7.87
N PRO A 34 -16.74 -13.98 -8.43
CA PRO A 34 -16.72 -14.21 -9.88
C PRO A 34 -17.79 -13.41 -10.65
N THR A 35 -18.66 -12.68 -9.97
CA THR A 35 -19.67 -11.80 -10.59
C THR A 35 -19.14 -10.40 -10.88
N ILE A 36 -18.01 -10.00 -10.27
CA ILE A 36 -17.34 -8.75 -10.59
C ILE A 36 -16.77 -8.85 -12.00
N PRO A 37 -17.14 -7.95 -12.93
CA PRO A 37 -16.61 -7.99 -14.29
C PRO A 37 -15.14 -7.61 -14.28
N ALA A 38 -14.31 -8.27 -15.09
CA ALA A 38 -12.98 -7.75 -15.36
C ALA A 38 -13.09 -6.42 -16.13
N GLU A 39 -12.16 -5.50 -15.93
CA GLU A 39 -12.04 -4.35 -16.83
C GLU A 39 -11.59 -4.78 -18.24
N PRO A 40 -11.90 -4.00 -19.30
CA PRO A 40 -11.82 -4.50 -20.66
C PRO A 40 -10.42 -4.56 -21.29
N PHE A 41 -9.42 -3.88 -20.73
CA PHE A 41 -8.11 -3.68 -21.33
C PHE A 41 -7.06 -4.69 -20.84
N TYR A 42 -6.87 -4.82 -19.53
CA TYR A 42 -5.95 -5.78 -18.91
C TYR A 42 -6.63 -7.09 -18.49
N ASN A 43 -7.97 -7.11 -18.50
CA ASN A 43 -8.78 -8.22 -18.02
C ASN A 43 -8.49 -8.53 -16.53
N LEU A 44 -8.47 -7.47 -15.72
CA LEU A 44 -8.25 -7.53 -14.27
C LEU A 44 -9.52 -7.15 -13.48
N ASN A 45 -9.67 -7.71 -12.28
CA ASN A 45 -10.88 -7.58 -11.47
C ASN A 45 -10.67 -6.70 -10.24
N TYR A 46 -9.50 -6.78 -9.63
CA TYR A 46 -9.20 -6.19 -8.33
C TYR A 46 -7.91 -5.41 -8.35
N ASN A 47 -7.78 -4.48 -7.42
CA ASN A 47 -6.60 -3.66 -7.27
C ASN A 47 -6.56 -3.10 -5.84
N GLU A 48 -5.36 -2.73 -5.40
CA GLU A 48 -5.08 -2.05 -4.13
C GLU A 48 -5.64 -2.72 -2.87
N VAL A 49 -5.01 -2.48 -1.73
CA VAL A 49 -5.53 -2.93 -0.45
C VAL A 49 -5.13 -1.96 0.64
N TRP A 50 -6.09 -1.59 1.47
CA TRP A 50 -5.87 -0.74 2.63
C TRP A 50 -6.49 -1.37 3.87
N GLY A 51 -6.00 -0.98 5.04
CA GLY A 51 -6.54 -1.43 6.31
C GLY A 51 -6.84 -0.26 7.22
N VAL A 52 -7.89 -0.39 8.03
CA VAL A 52 -8.21 0.57 9.10
C VAL A 52 -8.63 -0.18 10.36
N ALA A 53 -8.37 0.42 11.52
CA ALA A 53 -8.83 -0.09 12.81
C ALA A 53 -9.71 0.95 13.49
N ILE A 54 -10.97 0.59 13.75
CA ILE A 54 -12.01 1.50 14.26
C ILE A 54 -12.78 0.77 15.37
N ASN A 55 -12.91 1.39 16.55
CA ASN A 55 -13.71 0.86 17.66
C ASN A 55 -13.39 -0.61 18.03
N ASP A 56 -12.10 -0.94 18.18
CA ASP A 56 -11.58 -2.29 18.48
C ASP A 56 -11.91 -3.35 17.41
N ARG A 57 -12.24 -2.91 16.18
CA ARG A 57 -12.41 -3.75 15.00
C ARG A 57 -11.39 -3.42 13.94
N GLU A 58 -11.10 -4.39 13.09
CA GLU A 58 -10.21 -4.26 11.94
C GLU A 58 -11.00 -4.43 10.66
N TYR A 59 -10.68 -3.61 9.65
CA TYR A 59 -11.32 -3.65 8.35
C TYR A 59 -10.28 -3.72 7.24
N ALA A 60 -10.56 -4.57 6.25
CA ALA A 60 -9.83 -4.60 4.99
C ALA A 60 -10.65 -3.87 3.92
N ILE A 61 -9.98 -3.05 3.13
CA ILE A 61 -10.56 -2.27 2.04
C ILE A 61 -9.85 -2.71 0.77
N ILE A 62 -10.59 -3.19 -0.22
CA ILE A 62 -10.05 -3.66 -1.50
C ILE A 62 -10.79 -3.00 -2.66
N GLY A 63 -10.04 -2.60 -3.67
CA GLY A 63 -10.57 -2.07 -4.92
C GLY A 63 -10.96 -3.16 -5.90
N SER A 64 -11.97 -2.86 -6.70
CA SER A 64 -12.38 -3.68 -7.83
C SER A 64 -12.70 -2.82 -9.05
N SER A 65 -12.89 -3.48 -10.19
CA SER A 65 -13.29 -2.80 -11.42
C SER A 65 -14.56 -1.96 -11.27
N VAL A 66 -15.41 -2.24 -10.27
CA VAL A 66 -16.71 -1.58 -10.05
C VAL A 66 -16.77 -0.68 -8.82
N GLY A 67 -15.83 -0.78 -7.88
CA GLY A 67 -15.86 0.06 -6.69
C GLY A 67 -14.91 -0.37 -5.59
N THR A 68 -15.28 -0.04 -4.36
CA THR A 68 -14.51 -0.32 -3.14
C THR A 68 -15.32 -1.24 -2.24
N HIS A 69 -14.71 -2.34 -1.81
CA HIS A 69 -15.30 -3.32 -0.91
C HIS A 69 -14.67 -3.21 0.47
N ILE A 70 -15.49 -3.20 1.52
CA ILE A 70 -15.03 -3.12 2.92
C ILE A 70 -15.43 -4.40 3.63
N PHE A 71 -14.44 -5.09 4.19
CA PHE A 71 -14.59 -6.33 4.97
C PHE A 71 -14.32 -6.05 6.43
N ASP A 72 -15.15 -6.57 7.33
CA ASP A 72 -14.78 -6.73 8.73
C ASP A 72 -13.88 -7.97 8.84
N VAL A 73 -12.66 -7.77 9.32
CA VAL A 73 -11.62 -8.78 9.45
C VAL A 73 -11.18 -8.98 10.90
N THR A 74 -11.98 -8.51 11.86
CA THR A 74 -11.71 -8.62 13.31
C THR A 74 -11.60 -10.08 13.75
N ASP A 75 -12.42 -10.96 13.17
CA ASP A 75 -12.25 -12.41 13.22
C ASP A 75 -11.84 -12.88 11.81
N PRO A 76 -10.53 -12.92 11.49
CA PRO A 76 -10.06 -13.03 10.12
C PRO A 76 -10.54 -14.32 9.43
N ALA A 77 -10.71 -15.42 10.19
CA ALA A 77 -11.19 -16.69 9.65
C ALA A 77 -12.69 -16.66 9.28
N ASN A 78 -13.45 -15.71 9.82
CA ASN A 78 -14.87 -15.50 9.55
C ASN A 78 -15.13 -14.11 8.98
N SER A 79 -14.21 -13.59 8.16
CA SER A 79 -14.32 -12.28 7.54
C SER A 79 -15.54 -12.17 6.65
N THR A 80 -16.19 -11.00 6.64
CA THR A 80 -17.38 -10.73 5.85
C THR A 80 -17.35 -9.33 5.25
N GLU A 81 -17.81 -9.19 4.01
CA GLU A 81 -18.07 -7.87 3.42
C GLU A 81 -19.20 -7.19 4.19
N VAL A 82 -18.94 -5.96 4.65
CA VAL A 82 -19.88 -5.14 5.43
C VAL A 82 -20.39 -3.93 4.67
N GLU A 83 -19.66 -3.46 3.65
CA GLU A 83 -20.08 -2.34 2.82
C GLU A 83 -19.46 -2.43 1.41
N PHE A 84 -20.20 -1.94 0.42
CA PHE A 84 -19.72 -1.73 -0.94
C PHE A 84 -20.01 -0.30 -1.38
N ILE A 85 -18.95 0.42 -1.74
CA ILE A 85 -19.04 1.78 -2.27
C ILE A 85 -18.85 1.71 -3.80
N PRO A 86 -19.89 2.00 -4.61
CA PRO A 86 -19.73 2.09 -6.05
C PRO A 86 -18.69 3.15 -6.42
N GLY A 87 -17.76 2.79 -7.30
CA GLY A 87 -16.79 3.74 -7.81
C GLY A 87 -17.46 4.81 -8.66
N ALA A 88 -16.94 6.04 -8.62
CA ALA A 88 -17.39 7.12 -9.50
C ALA A 88 -17.25 6.76 -11.00
N SER A 89 -16.27 5.90 -11.32
CA SER A 89 -16.17 5.14 -12.56
C SER A 89 -16.29 3.65 -12.31
N GLY A 90 -16.96 2.96 -13.24
CA GLY A 90 -16.96 1.50 -13.34
C GLY A 90 -16.11 1.01 -14.52
N GLN A 91 -15.71 -0.26 -14.46
CA GLN A 91 -14.84 -0.93 -15.42
C GLN A 91 -13.45 -0.28 -15.57
N VAL A 92 -12.88 0.18 -14.45
CA VAL A 92 -11.53 0.76 -14.34
C VAL A 92 -10.73 -0.05 -13.33
N ILE A 93 -9.48 -0.41 -13.60
CA ILE A 93 -8.72 -1.22 -12.64
C ILE A 93 -8.13 -0.37 -11.53
N HIS A 94 -7.75 0.88 -11.76
CA HIS A 94 -6.97 1.62 -10.78
C HIS A 94 -7.83 2.42 -9.78
N ARG A 95 -7.63 2.12 -8.51
CA ARG A 95 -8.15 2.83 -7.34
C ARG A 95 -7.06 2.94 -6.29
N ASP A 96 -7.04 4.03 -5.55
CA ASP A 96 -6.11 4.18 -4.44
C ASP A 96 -6.80 4.77 -3.22
N TYR A 97 -6.26 4.45 -2.05
CA TYR A 97 -6.87 4.66 -0.75
C TYR A 97 -5.91 5.29 0.23
N HIS A 98 -6.43 6.23 1.02
CA HIS A 98 -5.79 6.61 2.27
C HIS A 98 -6.86 7.05 3.27
N ASP A 99 -6.70 6.70 4.54
CA ASP A 99 -7.62 7.15 5.59
C ASP A 99 -7.09 8.36 6.35
N TYR A 100 -7.99 9.21 6.84
CA TYR A 100 -7.66 10.29 7.76
C TYR A 100 -8.86 10.65 8.64
N GLN A 101 -8.64 10.65 9.96
CA GLN A 101 -9.65 11.03 10.97
C GLN A 101 -11.00 10.30 10.85
N GLY A 102 -11.00 9.03 10.45
CA GLY A 102 -12.23 8.24 10.31
C GLY A 102 -12.91 8.39 8.95
N TYR A 103 -12.28 9.05 7.98
CA TYR A 103 -12.73 9.11 6.60
C TYR A 103 -11.79 8.34 5.69
N LEU A 104 -12.34 7.64 4.71
CA LEU A 104 -11.61 7.01 3.62
C LEU A 104 -11.63 7.93 2.39
N TYR A 105 -10.46 8.30 1.91
CA TYR A 105 -10.28 9.03 0.66
C TYR A 105 -10.03 8.02 -0.45
N ILE A 106 -10.81 8.09 -1.51
CA ILE A 106 -10.80 7.14 -2.61
C ILE A 106 -10.57 7.93 -3.90
N VAL A 107 -9.53 7.55 -4.63
CA VAL A 107 -9.23 8.11 -5.95
C VAL A 107 -9.25 7.01 -7.01
N CYS A 108 -9.25 7.43 -8.27
CA CYS A 108 -9.36 6.53 -9.39
C CYS A 108 -8.53 7.05 -10.57
N ASP A 109 -7.89 6.10 -11.25
CA ASP A 109 -7.22 6.29 -12.52
C ASP A 109 -7.82 5.38 -13.61
N GLU A 110 -7.38 5.56 -14.86
CA GLU A 110 -7.75 4.79 -16.04
C GLU A 110 -9.22 4.91 -16.49
N GLY A 111 -9.91 5.92 -15.96
CA GLY A 111 -11.21 6.38 -16.43
C GLY A 111 -11.56 7.75 -15.88
N PRO A 112 -12.79 8.26 -16.14
CA PRO A 112 -13.26 9.48 -15.50
C PRO A 112 -13.45 9.23 -13.99
N GLY A 113 -12.53 9.76 -13.18
CA GLY A 113 -12.54 9.66 -11.72
C GLY A 113 -13.03 10.94 -11.03
N THR A 114 -13.33 10.81 -9.74
CA THR A 114 -13.58 11.88 -8.79
C THR A 114 -12.76 11.62 -7.53
N LEU A 115 -12.68 12.60 -6.63
CA LEU A 115 -12.40 12.31 -5.24
C LEU A 115 -13.71 11.86 -4.58
N GLN A 116 -13.74 10.64 -4.05
CA GLN A 116 -14.80 10.19 -3.13
C GLN A 116 -14.26 10.19 -1.69
N ILE A 117 -15.05 10.66 -0.75
CA ILE A 117 -14.74 10.62 0.70
C ILE A 117 -15.88 9.89 1.40
N ALA A 118 -15.55 8.80 2.08
CA ALA A 118 -16.52 8.01 2.83
C ALA A 118 -16.28 8.12 4.34
N ASP A 119 -17.34 8.43 5.10
CA ASP A 119 -17.33 8.40 6.56
C ASP A 119 -17.40 6.95 7.06
N LEU A 120 -16.37 6.54 7.80
CA LEU A 120 -16.22 5.18 8.35
C LEU A 120 -16.74 5.06 9.80
N SER A 121 -17.24 6.14 10.41
CA SER A 121 -17.61 6.19 11.83
C SER A 121 -18.74 5.22 12.20
N SER A 122 -19.56 4.83 11.22
CA SER A 122 -20.71 3.95 11.39
C SER A 122 -20.41 2.48 11.03
N LEU A 123 -19.16 2.14 10.71
CA LEU A 123 -18.78 0.73 10.51
C LEU A 123 -19.00 -0.08 11.81
N PRO A 124 -19.45 -1.35 11.71
CA PRO A 124 -19.66 -2.12 10.48
C PRO A 124 -21.03 -1.92 9.79
N ASP A 125 -21.89 -1.02 10.28
CA ASP A 125 -23.27 -0.92 9.78
C ASP A 125 -23.39 -0.19 8.43
N SER A 126 -22.50 0.79 8.16
CA SER A 126 -22.44 1.50 6.87
C SER A 126 -21.17 2.34 6.74
N ALA A 127 -20.74 2.64 5.51
CA ALA A 127 -19.80 3.72 5.20
C ALA A 127 -20.42 4.71 4.18
N THR A 128 -20.81 5.90 4.64
CA THR A 128 -21.53 6.86 3.81
C THR A 128 -20.57 7.72 3.00
N VAL A 129 -20.74 7.78 1.68
CA VAL A 129 -20.02 8.75 0.84
C VAL A 129 -20.55 10.17 1.11
N VAL A 130 -19.73 11.01 1.73
CA VAL A 130 -20.06 12.40 2.13
C VAL A 130 -19.59 13.43 1.12
N TYR A 131 -18.63 13.07 0.27
CA TYR A 131 -18.14 13.88 -0.84
C TYR A 131 -17.90 12.99 -2.07
N ASP A 132 -18.32 13.45 -3.24
CA ASP A 132 -18.06 12.81 -4.54
C ASP A 132 -18.07 13.88 -5.63
N SER A 133 -16.89 14.33 -6.06
CA SER A 133 -16.76 15.39 -7.07
C SER A 133 -15.39 15.42 -7.73
N ASP A 134 -15.37 15.83 -9.00
CA ASP A 134 -14.18 16.13 -9.78
C ASP A 134 -13.69 17.58 -9.64
N SER A 135 -14.31 18.37 -8.76
CA SER A 135 -14.06 19.81 -8.65
C SER A 135 -12.68 20.18 -8.10
N LEU A 136 -12.10 19.33 -7.24
CA LEU A 136 -10.74 19.48 -6.74
C LEU A 136 -9.72 18.86 -7.70
N PHE A 137 -10.03 17.65 -8.17
CA PHE A 137 -9.31 16.90 -9.18
C PHE A 137 -10.17 15.72 -9.65
N SER A 138 -9.93 15.25 -10.87
CA SER A 138 -10.66 14.14 -11.47
C SER A 138 -9.85 12.84 -11.42
N ARG A 139 -8.96 12.66 -12.41
CA ARG A 139 -8.05 11.51 -12.55
C ARG A 139 -6.82 11.72 -11.68
N THR A 140 -6.55 10.81 -10.77
CA THR A 140 -5.35 10.81 -9.91
C THR A 140 -4.93 9.37 -9.72
N HIS A 141 -3.64 9.09 -9.91
CA HIS A 141 -3.10 7.74 -9.75
C HIS A 141 -3.12 7.34 -8.28
N ASN A 142 -2.36 8.06 -7.44
CA ASN A 142 -2.30 7.82 -6.00
C ASN A 142 -2.47 9.10 -5.19
N ILE A 143 -2.80 8.92 -3.91
CA ILE A 143 -2.79 9.95 -2.88
C ILE A 143 -1.98 9.50 -1.67
N PHE A 144 -1.47 10.47 -0.93
CA PHE A 144 -0.90 10.21 0.39
C PHE A 144 -1.31 11.31 1.35
N ILE A 145 -1.64 10.94 2.60
CA ILE A 145 -2.07 11.91 3.61
C ILE A 145 -1.03 12.00 4.71
N ASP A 146 -0.40 13.17 4.81
CA ASP A 146 0.42 13.53 5.96
C ASP A 146 -0.49 13.79 7.17
N SER A 147 -0.78 12.72 7.90
CA SER A 147 -1.72 12.73 9.02
C SER A 147 -1.31 13.69 10.16
N LEU A 148 -0.02 14.05 10.24
CA LEU A 148 0.47 14.96 11.27
C LEU A 148 0.09 16.42 10.97
N ASN A 149 0.07 16.78 9.69
CA ASN A 149 -0.22 18.14 9.22
C ASN A 149 -1.64 18.28 8.65
N GLY A 150 -2.35 17.16 8.43
CA GLY A 150 -3.70 17.17 7.86
C GLY A 150 -3.68 17.66 6.41
N LEU A 151 -2.74 17.14 5.62
CA LEU A 151 -2.55 17.50 4.23
C LEU A 151 -2.66 16.27 3.34
N LEU A 152 -3.48 16.36 2.30
CA LEU A 152 -3.55 15.37 1.23
C LEU A 152 -2.66 15.84 0.08
N TYR A 153 -1.84 14.93 -0.40
CA TYR A 153 -1.00 15.10 -1.57
C TYR A 153 -1.48 14.13 -2.65
N ASN A 154 -1.51 14.56 -3.91
CA ASN A 154 -1.83 13.69 -5.04
C ASN A 154 -0.71 13.66 -6.07
N THR A 155 -0.69 12.61 -6.89
CA THR A 155 0.39 12.41 -7.89
C THR A 155 0.44 13.44 -9.02
N ASN A 156 -0.57 14.30 -9.12
CA ASN A 156 -0.61 15.40 -10.09
C ASN A 156 0.02 16.71 -9.55
N GLY A 157 0.61 16.69 -8.35
CA GLY A 157 1.22 17.87 -7.72
C GLY A 157 0.25 18.68 -6.84
N GLY A 158 -0.98 18.21 -6.65
CA GLY A 158 -1.98 18.87 -5.79
C GLY A 158 -1.69 18.66 -4.31
N VAL A 159 -1.87 19.73 -3.53
CA VAL A 159 -1.80 19.74 -2.05
C VAL A 159 -3.09 20.34 -1.53
N TYR A 160 -3.75 19.64 -0.62
CA TYR A 160 -5.08 20.00 -0.10
C TYR A 160 -5.08 19.97 1.42
N SER A 161 -5.68 20.98 2.04
CA SER A 161 -5.94 21.01 3.48
C SER A 161 -7.10 20.07 3.82
N LEU A 162 -6.91 19.28 4.87
CA LEU A 162 -7.93 18.43 5.50
C LEU A 162 -8.33 18.97 6.90
N GLU A 163 -8.26 20.29 7.11
CA GLU A 163 -8.77 20.89 8.36
C GLU A 163 -10.26 20.57 8.57
N ASP A 164 -11.03 20.54 7.47
CA ASP A 164 -12.33 19.90 7.39
C ASP A 164 -12.19 18.63 6.51
N PRO A 165 -12.16 17.43 7.11
CA PRO A 165 -11.96 16.18 6.36
C PRO A 165 -13.01 15.92 5.28
N GLU A 166 -14.23 16.42 5.44
CA GLU A 166 -15.32 16.24 4.47
C GLU A 166 -15.26 17.26 3.32
N ASN A 167 -14.58 18.40 3.54
CA ASN A 167 -14.51 19.49 2.59
C ASN A 167 -13.05 19.94 2.37
N PRO A 168 -12.22 19.14 1.68
CA PRO A 168 -10.84 19.52 1.42
C PRO A 168 -10.75 20.83 0.63
N ILE A 169 -9.72 21.62 0.92
CA ILE A 169 -9.46 22.89 0.25
C ILE A 169 -8.11 22.82 -0.45
N GLU A 170 -8.09 23.06 -1.76
CA GLU A 170 -6.83 23.17 -2.51
C GLU A 170 -5.96 24.30 -1.95
N ILE A 171 -4.75 23.95 -1.53
CA ILE A 171 -3.71 24.90 -1.11
C ILE A 171 -2.89 25.30 -2.34
N SER A 172 -2.50 24.30 -3.13
CA SER A 172 -1.69 24.49 -4.33
C SER A 172 -1.79 23.32 -5.29
N ASN A 173 -1.61 23.61 -6.56
CA ASN A 173 -1.23 22.65 -7.57
C ASN A 173 0.20 22.97 -8.01
N VAL A 174 1.16 22.25 -7.42
CA VAL A 174 2.58 22.50 -7.65
C VAL A 174 2.93 22.06 -9.06
N ASN A 175 3.26 23.02 -9.91
CA ASN A 175 3.80 22.75 -11.24
C ASN A 175 5.33 22.80 -11.18
N THR A 176 5.98 21.65 -10.96
CA THR A 176 7.44 21.51 -11.08
C THR A 176 7.92 21.33 -12.53
N GLY A 177 7.11 21.76 -13.52
CA GLY A 177 7.30 21.46 -14.93
C GLY A 177 6.86 20.04 -15.26
N SER A 178 7.56 19.40 -16.21
CA SER A 178 7.20 18.05 -16.66
C SER A 178 7.57 16.93 -15.68
N LEU A 179 8.05 17.27 -14.47
CA LEU A 179 8.42 16.29 -13.45
C LEU A 179 7.19 15.53 -12.92
N PHE A 180 6.08 16.24 -12.70
CA PHE A 180 4.83 15.63 -12.24
C PHE A 180 3.87 15.21 -13.37
N ASP A 181 4.23 15.46 -14.64
CA ASP A 181 3.48 14.91 -15.79
C ASP A 181 3.44 13.37 -15.77
N HIS A 182 4.35 12.75 -15.02
CA HIS A 182 4.47 11.31 -14.82
C HIS A 182 4.62 10.92 -13.34
N GLY A 183 4.04 11.71 -12.41
CA GLY A 183 3.94 11.31 -11.01
C GLY A 183 3.12 10.03 -10.89
N HIS A 184 3.72 8.99 -10.33
CA HIS A 184 3.11 7.67 -10.22
C HIS A 184 2.63 7.40 -8.80
N ASP A 185 3.49 7.62 -7.82
CA ASP A 185 3.20 7.38 -6.42
C ASP A 185 3.95 8.39 -5.55
N LEU A 186 3.60 8.45 -4.28
CA LEU A 186 4.24 9.30 -3.31
C LEU A 186 4.13 8.74 -1.89
N TYR A 187 5.22 8.91 -1.13
CA TYR A 187 5.22 8.74 0.32
C TYR A 187 5.47 10.10 0.96
N VAL A 188 4.66 10.49 1.94
CA VAL A 188 4.83 11.77 2.64
C VAL A 188 4.87 11.56 4.15
N ARG A 189 5.90 12.09 4.81
CA ARG A 189 5.97 12.08 6.27
C ARG A 189 6.44 13.40 6.80
N ASN A 190 5.56 14.08 7.56
CA ASN A 190 5.82 15.38 8.16
C ASN A 190 6.47 16.30 7.13
N ASP A 191 5.69 16.81 6.17
CA ASP A 191 6.08 17.78 5.13
C ASP A 191 7.19 17.39 4.13
N THR A 192 7.87 16.26 4.33
CA THR A 192 8.83 15.73 3.37
C THR A 192 8.16 14.67 2.47
N ALA A 193 8.13 14.95 1.17
CA ALA A 193 7.51 14.08 0.17
C ALA A 193 8.57 13.39 -0.70
N TYR A 194 8.47 12.07 -0.80
CA TYR A 194 9.22 11.22 -1.70
C TYR A 194 8.32 10.91 -2.90
N TRP A 195 8.68 11.43 -4.06
CA TRP A 195 7.86 11.39 -5.26
C TRP A 195 8.43 10.40 -6.26
N HIS A 196 7.61 9.44 -6.67
CA HIS A 196 7.97 8.44 -7.66
C HIS A 196 7.49 8.90 -9.02
N THR A 197 8.43 9.15 -9.92
CA THR A 197 8.12 9.65 -11.26
C THR A 197 8.55 8.61 -12.28
N GLY A 198 7.61 7.75 -12.71
CA GLY A 198 7.86 6.51 -13.45
C GLY A 198 9.11 6.56 -14.36
N PRO A 199 9.13 7.37 -15.44
CA PRO A 199 10.26 7.39 -16.37
C PRO A 199 11.51 8.17 -15.95
N THR A 200 11.46 8.93 -14.84
CA THR A 200 12.53 9.90 -14.50
C THR A 200 13.29 9.49 -13.23
N GLY A 201 12.60 8.97 -12.22
CA GLY A 201 13.16 8.47 -10.98
C GLY A 201 12.52 9.04 -9.71
N LEU A 202 13.27 9.00 -8.61
CA LEU A 202 12.83 9.45 -7.29
C LEU A 202 13.24 10.89 -7.04
N PHE A 203 12.32 11.71 -6.55
CA PHE A 203 12.57 13.10 -6.15
C PHE A 203 12.08 13.34 -4.73
N VAL A 204 12.90 13.99 -3.89
CA VAL A 204 12.54 14.32 -2.52
C VAL A 204 12.32 15.82 -2.39
N PHE A 205 11.17 16.22 -1.85
CA PHE A 205 10.75 17.61 -1.71
C PHE A 205 10.40 17.96 -0.26
N ASP A 206 10.74 19.17 0.14
CA ASP A 206 10.39 19.80 1.43
C ASP A 206 9.27 20.82 1.23
N TYR A 207 8.14 20.60 1.90
CA TYR A 207 6.96 21.47 1.91
C TYR A 207 6.83 22.31 3.19
N SER A 208 7.77 22.24 4.13
CA SER A 208 7.66 22.83 5.47
C SER A 208 7.54 24.36 5.49
N LEU A 209 8.25 25.04 4.57
CA LEU A 209 8.31 26.51 4.52
C LEU A 209 7.27 27.12 3.58
N ASP A 210 7.03 26.49 2.44
CA ASP A 210 6.13 26.99 1.39
C ASP A 210 5.51 25.81 0.63
N GLN A 211 4.23 25.56 0.91
CA GLN A 211 3.48 24.47 0.28
C GLN A 211 3.23 24.71 -1.22
N THR A 212 3.32 25.96 -1.68
CA THR A 212 3.08 26.34 -3.08
C THR A 212 4.34 26.26 -3.95
N ASN A 213 5.52 26.25 -3.32
CA ASN A 213 6.81 26.19 -3.99
C ASN A 213 7.81 25.36 -3.16
N PRO A 214 7.65 24.03 -3.14
CA PRO A 214 8.46 23.14 -2.33
C PRO A 214 9.92 23.14 -2.79
N THR A 215 10.84 22.89 -1.85
CA THR A 215 12.27 22.84 -2.13
C THR A 215 12.70 21.40 -2.42
N MET A 216 13.35 21.16 -3.56
CA MET A 216 13.93 19.84 -3.86
C MET A 216 15.15 19.59 -2.96
N LEU A 217 15.09 18.54 -2.14
CA LEU A 217 16.15 18.13 -1.22
C LEU A 217 17.16 17.19 -1.88
N GLY A 218 16.68 16.29 -2.75
CA GLY A 218 17.48 15.24 -3.36
C GLY A 218 16.75 14.54 -4.49
N SER A 219 17.49 13.75 -5.26
CA SER A 219 16.93 12.95 -6.34
C SER A 219 17.81 11.75 -6.68
N LEU A 220 17.20 10.67 -7.15
CA LEU A 220 17.87 9.56 -7.82
C LEU A 220 17.32 9.43 -9.24
N SER A 221 18.18 9.58 -10.25
CA SER A 221 17.80 9.26 -11.62
C SER A 221 17.90 7.75 -11.83
N LEU A 222 16.81 7.14 -12.25
CA LEU A 222 16.65 5.70 -12.40
C LEU A 222 16.47 5.33 -13.88
N GLY A 223 16.77 4.08 -14.22
CA GLY A 223 16.74 3.59 -15.60
C GLY A 223 15.44 2.92 -16.00
N GLU A 224 14.64 2.50 -15.01
CA GLU A 224 13.38 1.77 -15.19
C GLU A 224 12.21 2.56 -14.58
N TYR A 225 11.01 1.98 -14.62
CA TYR A 225 9.78 2.67 -14.21
C TYR A 225 9.65 2.79 -12.69
N ASN A 226 10.11 3.89 -12.10
CA ASN A 226 10.07 4.13 -10.67
C ASN A 226 8.63 4.25 -10.15
N HIS A 227 8.23 3.28 -9.33
CA HIS A 227 6.83 2.99 -9.08
C HIS A 227 6.36 3.49 -7.72
N SER A 228 6.77 2.83 -6.64
CA SER A 228 6.32 3.07 -5.26
C SER A 228 7.49 3.00 -4.28
N GLY A 229 7.28 3.49 -3.06
CA GLY A 229 8.32 3.49 -2.03
C GLY A 229 7.80 3.73 -0.62
N TRP A 230 8.66 3.44 0.36
CA TRP A 230 8.31 3.57 1.77
C TRP A 230 9.54 3.91 2.62
N LEU A 231 9.35 4.75 3.64
CA LEU A 231 10.40 5.17 4.57
C LEU A 231 10.28 4.41 5.89
N ASN A 232 11.41 3.96 6.44
CA ASN A 232 11.44 3.35 7.77
C ASN A 232 11.14 4.38 8.88
N ASN A 233 10.80 3.89 10.08
CA ASN A 233 10.45 4.74 11.22
C ASN A 233 11.56 5.72 11.62
N GLU A 234 12.82 5.31 11.52
CA GLU A 234 13.98 6.15 11.86
C GLU A 234 14.24 7.25 10.82
N GLY A 235 13.69 7.15 9.61
CA GLY A 235 13.81 8.17 8.57
C GLY A 235 15.11 8.20 7.80
N ASN A 236 15.90 7.14 7.89
CA ASN A 236 17.20 7.03 7.24
C ASN A 236 17.24 5.93 6.18
N ILE A 237 16.30 4.97 6.19
CA ILE A 237 16.23 3.90 5.20
C ILE A 237 14.95 4.07 4.37
N TYR A 238 15.13 4.25 3.07
CA TYR A 238 14.04 4.30 2.10
C TYR A 238 14.14 3.10 1.17
N VAL A 239 13.00 2.51 0.83
CA VAL A 239 12.90 1.43 -0.15
C VAL A 239 12.06 1.87 -1.31
N PHE A 240 12.36 1.39 -2.50
CA PHE A 240 11.52 1.63 -3.67
C PHE A 240 11.53 0.47 -4.66
N ALA A 241 10.41 0.35 -5.37
CA ALA A 241 10.23 -0.57 -6.48
C ALA A 241 10.35 0.18 -7.82
N GLU A 242 10.91 -0.52 -8.81
CA GLU A 242 10.74 -0.19 -10.21
C GLU A 242 9.74 -1.21 -10.79
N GLU A 243 8.56 -0.78 -11.25
CA GLU A 243 7.55 -1.69 -11.79
C GLU A 243 7.92 -2.10 -13.22
N THR A 244 8.95 -2.91 -13.31
CA THR A 244 9.49 -3.41 -14.57
C THR A 244 9.98 -4.83 -14.38
N PHE A 245 9.81 -5.66 -15.42
CA PHE A 245 10.25 -7.05 -15.42
C PHE A 245 11.72 -7.19 -15.02
N ASN A 246 11.99 -8.15 -14.13
CA ASN A 246 13.33 -8.53 -13.71
C ASN A 246 14.12 -7.37 -13.06
N THR A 247 13.44 -6.51 -12.33
CA THR A 247 14.05 -5.51 -11.46
C THR A 247 14.02 -5.94 -10.01
N ASP A 248 14.93 -5.39 -9.22
CA ASP A 248 15.01 -5.62 -7.78
C ASP A 248 14.43 -4.41 -7.04
N VAL A 249 13.88 -4.65 -5.85
CA VAL A 249 13.55 -3.58 -4.91
C VAL A 249 14.83 -3.07 -4.28
N GLN A 250 15.06 -1.76 -4.34
CA GLN A 250 16.27 -1.11 -3.85
C GLN A 250 16.09 -0.66 -2.40
N ILE A 251 17.13 -0.84 -1.58
CA ILE A 251 17.20 -0.35 -0.19
C ILE A 251 18.26 0.75 -0.13
N CYS A 252 17.86 1.94 0.29
CA CYS A 252 18.68 3.15 0.23
C CYS A 252 18.89 3.82 1.58
N ASP A 253 20.08 4.39 1.78
CA ASP A 253 20.32 5.38 2.83
C ASP A 253 19.90 6.77 2.34
N VAL A 254 18.97 7.39 3.05
CA VAL A 254 18.43 8.74 2.82
C VAL A 254 18.70 9.70 3.98
N SER A 255 19.67 9.39 4.85
CA SER A 255 20.07 10.26 5.96
C SER A 255 20.68 11.60 5.50
N ASP A 256 21.18 11.67 4.27
CA ASP A 256 21.64 12.89 3.60
C ASP A 256 21.07 12.95 2.18
N PHE A 257 20.07 13.81 1.96
CA PHE A 257 19.42 13.95 0.65
C PHE A 257 20.35 14.46 -0.46
N SER A 258 21.47 15.11 -0.11
CA SER A 258 22.47 15.50 -1.10
C SER A 258 23.33 14.33 -1.60
N ASN A 259 23.24 13.18 -0.91
CA ASN A 259 23.97 11.96 -1.21
C ASN A 259 23.15 10.71 -0.85
N ILE A 260 22.01 10.51 -1.53
CA ILE A 260 21.23 9.29 -1.42
C ILE A 260 22.03 8.13 -2.02
N THR A 261 22.16 7.02 -1.29
CA THR A 261 22.96 5.86 -1.74
C THR A 261 22.17 4.56 -1.64
N ILE A 262 22.28 3.71 -2.67
CA ILE A 262 21.76 2.33 -2.63
C ILE A 262 22.71 1.48 -1.80
N LEU A 263 22.18 0.82 -0.76
CA LEU A 263 22.91 -0.06 0.14
C LEU A 263 22.90 -1.51 -0.35
N SER A 264 21.71 -1.98 -0.73
CA SER A 264 21.46 -3.36 -1.19
C SER A 264 20.17 -3.43 -2.01
N SER A 265 19.82 -4.61 -2.48
CA SER A 265 18.57 -4.89 -3.19
C SER A 265 18.00 -6.26 -2.80
N VAL A 266 16.69 -6.45 -3.01
CA VAL A 266 15.99 -7.73 -2.81
C VAL A 266 15.13 -8.12 -4.02
N ASN A 267 14.94 -9.42 -4.21
CA ASN A 267 14.18 -10.00 -5.32
C ASN A 267 13.43 -11.26 -4.85
N SER A 268 12.28 -11.53 -5.43
CA SER A 268 11.47 -12.74 -5.15
C SER A 268 12.14 -14.06 -5.56
N GLY A 269 13.12 -14.00 -6.46
CA GLY A 269 13.73 -15.16 -7.11
C GLY A 269 12.90 -15.73 -8.28
N GLY A 270 11.79 -15.07 -8.66
CA GLY A 270 10.91 -15.46 -9.77
C GLY A 270 11.54 -15.34 -11.17
N GLY A 271 12.73 -14.73 -11.25
CA GLY A 271 13.51 -14.60 -12.48
C GLY A 271 12.92 -13.56 -13.44
N ALA A 272 12.96 -13.84 -14.74
CA ALA A 272 12.67 -12.85 -15.78
C ALA A 272 11.24 -12.30 -15.78
N ASN A 273 10.30 -12.97 -15.10
CA ASN A 273 8.89 -12.58 -15.03
C ASN A 273 8.51 -11.87 -13.72
N SER A 274 9.44 -11.77 -12.76
CA SER A 274 9.21 -11.07 -11.49
C SER A 274 9.05 -9.58 -11.73
N ILE A 275 8.04 -8.97 -11.10
CA ILE A 275 7.79 -7.53 -11.14
C ILE A 275 7.38 -7.10 -9.72
N PRO A 276 8.22 -6.33 -8.99
CA PRO A 276 7.78 -5.73 -7.74
C PRO A 276 6.76 -4.61 -8.03
N HIS A 277 5.77 -4.48 -7.17
CA HIS A 277 4.71 -3.48 -7.33
C HIS A 277 4.64 -2.53 -6.12
N ASN A 278 3.84 -2.85 -5.10
CA ASN A 278 3.77 -2.08 -3.86
C ASN A 278 4.62 -2.71 -2.75
N LEU A 279 5.05 -1.85 -1.81
CA LEU A 279 5.85 -2.25 -0.68
C LEU A 279 5.62 -1.36 0.54
N ILE A 280 5.75 -1.95 1.73
CA ILE A 280 5.63 -1.24 3.00
C ILE A 280 6.69 -1.77 3.95
N ILE A 281 7.42 -0.85 4.61
CA ILE A 281 8.23 -1.18 5.78
C ILE A 281 7.32 -1.11 7.02
N LYS A 282 7.32 -2.19 7.80
CA LYS A 282 6.74 -2.21 9.13
C LYS A 282 7.75 -2.83 10.09
N ASP A 283 8.13 -2.06 11.10
CA ASP A 283 9.20 -2.41 12.04
C ASP A 283 10.50 -2.71 11.29
N GLU A 284 11.12 -3.88 11.49
CA GLU A 284 12.34 -4.32 10.80
C GLU A 284 12.04 -5.14 9.54
N TYR A 285 10.77 -5.21 9.09
CA TYR A 285 10.35 -6.05 7.98
C TYR A 285 9.88 -5.24 6.78
N LEU A 286 10.29 -5.67 5.59
CA LEU A 286 9.85 -5.17 4.30
C LEU A 286 8.87 -6.17 3.68
N PHE A 287 7.63 -5.73 3.49
CA PHE A 287 6.58 -6.49 2.83
C PHE A 287 6.44 -5.99 1.40
N ILE A 288 6.43 -6.89 0.42
CA ILE A 288 6.41 -6.55 -1.00
C ILE A 288 5.38 -7.42 -1.71
N SER A 289 4.49 -6.79 -2.45
CA SER A 289 3.65 -7.47 -3.45
C SER A 289 4.43 -7.55 -4.77
N TYR A 290 4.68 -8.77 -5.22
CA TYR A 290 5.18 -9.05 -6.56
C TYR A 290 4.03 -9.66 -7.34
N TYR A 291 3.63 -9.08 -8.47
CA TYR A 291 2.51 -9.56 -9.29
C TYR A 291 2.44 -11.10 -9.34
N HIS A 292 3.25 -11.72 -10.20
CA HIS A 292 3.18 -13.16 -10.39
C HIS A 292 3.71 -14.00 -9.23
N ASP A 293 4.54 -13.43 -8.36
CA ASP A 293 5.21 -14.22 -7.33
C ASP A 293 4.45 -14.19 -5.99
N GLY A 294 3.52 -13.26 -5.81
CA GLY A 294 2.73 -13.07 -4.59
C GLY A 294 3.41 -12.17 -3.56
N LEU A 295 3.15 -12.44 -2.29
CA LEU A 295 3.72 -11.71 -1.15
C LEU A 295 5.12 -12.24 -0.82
N TYR A 296 6.08 -11.34 -0.61
CA TYR A 296 7.40 -11.63 -0.06
C TYR A 296 7.71 -10.73 1.14
N ILE A 297 8.38 -11.30 2.14
CA ILE A 297 8.73 -10.64 3.40
C ILE A 297 10.22 -10.78 3.66
N PHE A 298 10.91 -9.66 3.77
CA PHE A 298 12.33 -9.60 4.10
C PHE A 298 12.55 -8.96 5.47
N ASP A 299 13.41 -9.56 6.29
CA ASP A 299 14.01 -8.89 7.44
C ASP A 299 15.10 -7.95 6.94
N ILE A 300 14.94 -6.66 7.24
CA ILE A 300 15.83 -5.57 6.84
C ILE A 300 16.50 -4.90 8.06
N SER A 301 16.53 -5.57 9.22
CA SER A 301 17.25 -5.12 10.43
C SER A 301 18.73 -4.78 10.14
N ASN A 302 19.33 -5.49 9.18
CA ASN A 302 20.56 -5.07 8.51
C ASN A 302 20.26 -4.70 7.04
N PRO A 303 20.14 -3.42 6.69
CA PRO A 303 19.78 -2.99 5.33
C PRO A 303 20.88 -3.25 4.29
N ASN A 304 22.07 -3.71 4.68
CA ASN A 304 23.13 -4.11 3.75
C ASN A 304 23.08 -5.62 3.41
N ASP A 305 22.33 -6.41 4.17
CA ASP A 305 22.24 -7.87 4.01
C ASP A 305 20.82 -8.35 4.40
N PRO A 306 19.79 -7.98 3.62
CA PRO A 306 18.41 -8.34 3.89
C PRO A 306 18.17 -9.85 3.74
N LEU A 307 17.30 -10.41 4.57
CA LEU A 307 17.03 -11.86 4.63
C LEU A 307 15.59 -12.18 4.28
N LEU A 308 15.36 -13.09 3.33
CA LEU A 308 14.02 -13.61 3.05
C LEU A 308 13.53 -14.45 4.25
N VAL A 309 12.44 -14.02 4.89
CA VAL A 309 11.87 -14.68 6.08
C VAL A 309 10.50 -15.31 5.84
N GLY A 310 9.80 -14.91 4.78
CA GLY A 310 8.55 -15.55 4.38
C GLY A 310 8.06 -15.15 3.00
N PHE A 311 7.22 -15.99 2.41
CA PHE A 311 6.50 -15.66 1.18
C PHE A 311 5.19 -16.46 1.08
N TYR A 312 4.26 -15.96 0.27
CA TYR A 312 3.03 -16.65 -0.09
C TYR A 312 2.66 -16.31 -1.53
N ASP A 313 2.63 -17.33 -2.39
CA ASP A 313 2.15 -17.23 -3.76
C ASP A 313 0.64 -16.94 -3.75
N THR A 314 0.18 -15.84 -4.34
CA THR A 314 -1.26 -15.51 -4.48
C THR A 314 -1.82 -15.85 -5.86
N GLU A 315 -0.94 -16.16 -6.83
CA GLU A 315 -1.24 -16.32 -8.25
C GLU A 315 -0.70 -17.69 -8.74
N PRO A 316 -1.38 -18.79 -8.36
CA PRO A 316 -0.85 -20.12 -8.53
C PRO A 316 -0.89 -20.53 -10.00
N GLY A 317 0.27 -20.58 -10.65
CA GLY A 317 0.35 -20.95 -12.05
C GLY A 317 1.66 -20.52 -12.71
N PRO A 318 1.84 -20.83 -13.99
CA PRO A 318 2.95 -20.25 -14.73
C PRO A 318 2.71 -18.76 -14.94
N SER A 319 3.72 -17.93 -14.63
CA SER A 319 3.70 -16.50 -14.97
C SER A 319 3.46 -16.33 -16.46
N ILE A 320 2.61 -15.37 -16.82
CA ILE A 320 2.29 -15.05 -18.22
C ILE A 320 3.09 -13.80 -18.58
N PRO A 321 4.02 -13.87 -19.54
CA PRO A 321 4.83 -12.70 -19.91
C PRO A 321 3.94 -11.52 -20.33
N TYR A 322 4.30 -10.32 -19.87
CA TYR A 322 3.58 -9.07 -20.16
C TYR A 322 2.13 -9.05 -19.65
N SER A 323 1.89 -9.63 -18.47
CA SER A 323 0.64 -9.49 -17.74
C SER A 323 0.88 -9.02 -16.31
N TRP A 324 -0.04 -8.22 -15.78
CA TRP A 324 -0.03 -7.71 -14.41
C TRP A 324 -0.93 -8.58 -13.52
N HIS A 325 -0.76 -9.90 -13.63
CA HIS A 325 -1.54 -10.85 -12.84
C HIS A 325 -0.87 -11.11 -11.51
N GLY A 326 -1.67 -11.09 -10.45
CA GLY A 326 -1.30 -11.54 -9.13
C GLY A 326 -1.28 -10.41 -8.10
N ALA A 327 -0.38 -10.44 -7.12
CA ALA A 327 -0.39 -9.48 -6.00
C ALA A 327 -0.11 -8.03 -6.47
N TRP A 328 -1.11 -7.15 -6.31
CA TRP A 328 -1.05 -5.73 -6.58
C TRP A 328 -0.70 -4.92 -5.33
N GLY A 329 -1.48 -5.08 -4.27
CA GLY A 329 -1.33 -4.30 -3.04
C GLY A 329 -0.91 -5.17 -1.85
N VAL A 330 -0.25 -4.56 -0.87
CA VAL A 330 0.07 -5.18 0.41
C VAL A 330 -0.12 -4.19 1.54
N TYR A 331 -0.78 -4.60 2.63
CA TYR A 331 -1.00 -3.78 3.82
C TYR A 331 -0.69 -4.57 5.10
N PRO A 332 0.45 -4.32 5.76
CA PRO A 332 0.87 -5.06 6.96
C PRO A 332 0.51 -4.34 8.29
N ASN A 333 -0.16 -3.19 8.23
CA ASN A 333 -0.30 -2.29 9.39
C ASN A 333 -1.56 -2.53 10.25
N LEU A 334 -2.25 -3.67 10.08
CA LEU A 334 -3.34 -4.03 10.97
C LEU A 334 -2.82 -4.29 12.40
N PRO A 335 -3.49 -3.80 13.46
CA PRO A 335 -3.14 -4.09 14.86
C PRO A 335 -2.93 -5.56 15.23
N SER A 336 -3.63 -6.50 14.57
CA SER A 336 -3.51 -7.94 14.77
C SER A 336 -2.17 -8.51 14.29
N GLY A 337 -1.46 -7.78 13.44
CA GLY A 337 -0.27 -8.25 12.74
C GLY A 337 -0.57 -9.13 11.52
N ASN A 338 -1.84 -9.35 11.19
CA ASN A 338 -2.22 -9.98 9.93
C ASN A 338 -1.88 -9.05 8.76
N VAL A 339 -1.53 -9.64 7.61
CA VAL A 339 -1.22 -8.90 6.39
C VAL A 339 -2.36 -9.07 5.39
N LEU A 340 -2.79 -7.95 4.82
CA LEU A 340 -3.73 -7.93 3.70
C LEU A 340 -2.96 -7.90 2.39
N VAL A 341 -3.42 -8.66 1.39
CA VAL A 341 -2.88 -8.62 0.03
C VAL A 341 -4.06 -8.59 -0.94
N SER A 342 -4.03 -7.70 -1.93
CA SER A 342 -4.93 -7.77 -3.07
C SER A 342 -4.25 -8.41 -4.25
N ASP A 343 -4.97 -9.34 -4.88
CA ASP A 343 -4.56 -10.01 -6.09
C ASP A 343 -5.49 -9.62 -7.24
N THR A 344 -4.94 -9.24 -8.38
CA THR A 344 -5.70 -8.67 -9.50
C THR A 344 -6.76 -9.60 -10.08
N ARG A 345 -6.68 -10.90 -9.81
CA ARG A 345 -7.63 -11.92 -10.27
C ARG A 345 -8.21 -12.77 -9.15
N HIS A 346 -7.53 -12.84 -8.01
CA HIS A 346 -7.88 -13.72 -6.90
C HIS A 346 -8.35 -12.99 -5.64
N GLY A 347 -8.56 -11.67 -5.74
CA GLY A 347 -9.26 -10.84 -4.76
C GLY A 347 -8.46 -10.60 -3.49
N LEU A 348 -9.13 -10.62 -2.34
CA LEU A 348 -8.55 -10.29 -1.04
C LEU A 348 -7.98 -11.54 -0.37
N PHE A 349 -6.74 -11.44 0.09
CA PHE A 349 -6.09 -12.42 0.97
C PHE A 349 -5.82 -11.80 2.34
N ILE A 350 -6.09 -12.57 3.40
CA ILE A 350 -5.70 -12.27 4.78
C ILE A 350 -4.71 -13.34 5.23
N LEU A 351 -3.49 -12.91 5.55
CA LEU A 351 -2.36 -13.80 5.78
C LEU A 351 -1.83 -13.67 7.22
N ASP A 352 -1.62 -14.81 7.86
CA ASP A 352 -0.86 -14.93 9.11
C ASP A 352 0.62 -15.02 8.75
N VAL A 353 1.36 -13.98 9.12
CA VAL A 353 2.81 -13.87 8.90
C VAL A 353 3.61 -14.03 10.18
N SER A 354 2.97 -14.43 11.28
CA SER A 354 3.61 -14.49 12.59
C SER A 354 4.83 -15.41 12.59
N GLU A 355 4.83 -16.54 11.88
CA GLU A 355 6.03 -17.39 11.79
C GLU A 355 7.20 -16.68 11.10
N ALA A 356 6.94 -15.82 10.11
CA ALA A 356 7.95 -15.03 9.41
C ALA A 356 8.45 -13.83 10.23
N THR A 357 7.59 -13.22 11.04
CA THR A 357 7.85 -11.96 11.76
C THR A 357 8.04 -12.13 13.27
N ASN A 358 7.93 -13.35 13.78
CA ASN A 358 8.32 -13.70 15.13
C ASN A 358 9.84 -13.62 15.22
N SER A 359 10.35 -12.44 15.58
CA SER A 359 11.72 -12.28 16.05
C SER A 359 12.07 -13.41 17.03
N ILE A 360 13.29 -13.93 16.91
CA ILE A 360 13.92 -14.78 17.94
C ILE A 360 13.77 -14.03 19.27
N SER A 361 12.79 -14.46 20.07
CA SER A 361 12.50 -14.06 21.46
C SER A 361 13.15 -12.76 21.94
N ASP A 362 12.33 -11.74 22.16
CA ASP A 362 12.40 -10.95 23.40
C ASP A 362 13.71 -10.17 23.63
N LEU A 363 14.22 -9.51 22.58
CA LEU A 363 15.19 -8.42 22.69
C LEU A 363 14.83 -7.22 21.80
N SER A 364 13.55 -6.87 21.67
CA SER A 364 13.24 -5.49 21.29
C SER A 364 13.68 -4.59 22.44
N PRO A 365 14.52 -3.55 22.22
CA PRO A 365 14.44 -2.40 23.10
C PRO A 365 12.98 -1.97 23.08
N GLN A 366 12.38 -1.81 24.25
CA GLN A 366 11.09 -1.17 24.39
C GLN A 366 11.17 0.12 23.56
N HIS A 367 10.56 0.18 22.38
CA HIS A 367 10.46 1.41 21.61
C HIS A 367 9.58 2.32 22.46
N THR A 368 10.22 3.08 23.34
CA THR A 368 9.53 4.03 24.19
C THR A 368 9.02 5.10 23.25
N LYS A 369 7.73 5.06 22.94
CA LYS A 369 7.05 6.15 22.24
C LYS A 369 7.48 7.47 22.85
N SER A 370 8.12 8.30 22.05
CA SER A 370 8.65 9.58 22.52
C SER A 370 7.61 10.66 22.23
N LEU A 371 7.42 11.56 23.19
CA LEU A 371 6.53 12.69 22.99
C LEU A 371 7.18 13.63 21.95
N VAL A 372 6.51 13.81 20.81
CA VAL A 372 6.98 14.68 19.72
C VAL A 372 6.55 16.11 19.94
N LYS A 373 5.24 16.33 20.14
CA LYS A 373 4.67 17.67 20.38
C LYS A 373 3.40 17.61 21.21
N ILE A 374 3.07 18.71 21.88
CA ILE A 374 1.82 18.90 22.62
C ILE A 374 1.04 19.98 21.89
N VAL A 375 -0.21 19.69 21.53
CA VAL A 375 -1.09 20.64 20.84
C VAL A 375 -2.34 20.94 21.66
N ASP A 376 -2.97 22.08 21.42
CA ASP A 376 -4.31 22.34 21.89
C ASP A 376 -5.37 21.64 21.02
N VAL A 377 -6.64 21.75 21.39
CA VAL A 377 -7.76 21.16 20.63
C VAL A 377 -7.93 21.72 19.22
N MET A 378 -7.24 22.82 18.89
CA MET A 378 -7.22 23.44 17.57
C MET A 378 -5.91 23.10 16.82
N GLY A 379 -5.11 22.14 17.30
CA GLY A 379 -3.89 21.68 16.64
C GLY A 379 -2.66 22.59 16.80
N ARG A 380 -2.74 23.66 17.61
CA ARG A 380 -1.62 24.59 17.80
C ARG A 380 -0.66 24.07 18.86
N GLU A 381 0.64 24.11 18.57
CA GLU A 381 1.66 23.68 19.52
C GLU A 381 1.68 24.56 20.78
N ILE A 382 1.68 23.91 21.94
CA ILE A 382 1.67 24.55 23.26
C ILE A 382 2.63 23.85 24.21
N ASN A 383 3.11 24.59 25.21
CA ASN A 383 3.83 23.98 26.33
C ASN A 383 2.84 23.29 27.28
N ASP A 384 3.27 22.19 27.92
CA ASP A 384 2.48 21.46 28.93
C ASP A 384 2.05 22.44 30.05
N LYS A 385 0.76 22.73 30.12
CA LYS A 385 0.17 23.67 31.07
C LYS A 385 -0.96 22.98 31.85
N PRO A 386 -0.92 23.01 33.20
CA PRO A 386 -2.02 22.52 34.02
C PRO A 386 -3.35 23.20 33.64
N ASN A 387 -4.42 22.42 33.59
CA ASN A 387 -5.81 22.87 33.31
C ASN A 387 -6.12 23.34 31.88
N THR A 388 -5.32 22.94 30.89
CA THR A 388 -5.68 23.06 29.46
C THR A 388 -6.08 21.67 28.95
N LEU A 389 -7.04 21.57 28.01
CA LEU A 389 -7.25 20.32 27.26
C LEU A 389 -6.14 20.24 26.22
N LEU A 390 -5.29 19.22 26.31
CA LEU A 390 -4.08 19.07 25.49
C LEU A 390 -4.19 17.76 24.71
N ILE A 391 -3.48 17.67 23.60
CA ILE A 391 -3.29 16.40 22.88
C ILE A 391 -1.78 16.18 22.76
N LYS A 392 -1.29 15.09 23.34
CA LYS A 392 0.10 14.63 23.25
C LYS A 392 0.25 13.76 22.02
N LEU A 393 1.13 14.14 21.11
CA LEU A 393 1.43 13.40 19.89
C LEU A 393 2.76 12.67 20.06
N TYR A 394 2.79 11.39 19.73
CA TYR A 394 3.96 10.52 19.88
C TYR A 394 4.61 10.21 18.54
N SER A 395 5.87 9.76 18.58
CA SER A 395 6.70 9.45 17.41
C SER A 395 6.16 8.31 16.54
N ASP A 396 5.21 7.54 17.06
CA ASP A 396 4.50 6.45 16.38
C ASP A 396 3.14 6.90 15.81
N GLY A 397 2.84 8.20 15.81
CA GLY A 397 1.55 8.75 15.35
C GLY A 397 0.40 8.64 16.36
N SER A 398 0.59 7.94 17.49
CA SER A 398 -0.44 7.81 18.51
C SER A 398 -0.71 9.13 19.25
N LYS A 399 -1.93 9.29 19.77
CA LYS A 399 -2.39 10.51 20.46
C LYS A 399 -2.90 10.18 21.87
N GLN A 400 -2.56 11.01 22.87
CA GLN A 400 -3.12 10.96 24.23
C GLN A 400 -3.80 12.30 24.57
N LYS A 401 -5.09 12.25 24.91
CA LYS A 401 -5.90 13.41 25.31
C LYS A 401 -5.83 13.71 26.80
#